data_AF-A0A1Y4CQB0-F1
#
_entry.id   AF-A0A1Y4CQB0-F1
#
_cell.length_a   1.000
_cell.length_b   1.000
_cell.length_c   1.000
_cell.angle_alpha   90.00
_cell.angle_beta   90.00
_cell.angle_gamma   90.00
#
_symmetry.space_group_name_H-M   'P 1'
#
loop_
_entity.id
_entity.type
_entity.pdbx_description
1 polymer ?
#
loop_
_entity_poly.entity_id
_entity_poly.type
_entity_poly.pdbx_seq_one_letter_code
_entity_poly.pdbx_strand_id
1 'polypeptide(L)'
;MLFTVFFLAFLFAVMQGFVRTVVYFWEWLSRGDKLDEDDVERAETALEESEDALERELARAGRQRGLGRIFARWRASNAAVEEYLDHLHLGWYQIVIIFFVGSMAGLLIEEVWMLVSAGLTENRVGLVWGPFSPLYGLGAVLLTVLSFFLRSRGAKGWQVFLVSALVGGVLEQLAGWSMSTFFDAESWTYLHLPDHITQWVAWRFLAAWGLLGLVWCRAVMPRLLYQIGMPTTRRQAVFVTLVAIYLVADVAMTLVCFDRKTERDAGEPPANAFEQWVDTNYSDEFISSRFQNLKIGDKRDKVDENGNIILEETAAEAEEPAGGESEGVRP
;
A
#
# COMPACT_ATOMS: atom_id res chain seq x y z
N MET A 1 -3.62 -12.78 -36.14
CA MET A 1 -4.35 -13.75 -35.29
C MET A 1 -3.44 -14.86 -34.76
N LEU A 2 -2.72 -15.63 -35.59
CA LEU A 2 -1.77 -16.66 -35.12
C LEU A 2 -0.70 -16.11 -34.15
N PHE A 3 -0.05 -15.00 -34.48
CA PHE A 3 0.94 -14.35 -33.61
C PHE A 3 0.36 -13.98 -32.22
N THR A 4 -0.87 -13.45 -32.18
CA THR A 4 -1.57 -13.11 -30.94
C THR A 4 -1.86 -14.36 -30.10
N VAL A 5 -2.29 -15.46 -30.72
CA VAL A 5 -2.54 -16.73 -30.02
C VAL A 5 -1.24 -17.32 -29.49
N PHE A 6 -0.15 -17.31 -30.27
CA PHE A 6 1.17 -17.74 -29.81
C PHE A 6 1.70 -16.88 -28.68
N PHE A 7 1.53 -15.56 -28.76
CA PHE A 7 1.94 -14.64 -27.70
C PHE A 7 1.15 -14.85 -26.41
N LEU A 8 -0.18 -15.03 -26.49
CA LEU A 8 -1.00 -15.35 -25.32
C LEU A 8 -0.67 -16.72 -24.72
N ALA A 9 -0.41 -17.73 -25.55
CA ALA A 9 0.03 -19.04 -25.09
C ALA A 9 1.41 -18.99 -24.42
N PHE A 10 2.33 -18.18 -24.97
CA PHE A 10 3.63 -17.91 -24.37
C PHE A 10 3.48 -17.21 -23.01
N LEU A 11 2.70 -16.13 -22.93
CA LEU A 11 2.42 -15.44 -21.66
C LEU A 11 1.80 -16.37 -20.63
N PHE A 12 0.83 -17.20 -21.03
CA PHE A 12 0.24 -18.19 -20.15
C PHE A 12 1.26 -19.20 -19.65
N ALA A 13 2.15 -19.70 -20.52
CA ALA A 13 3.21 -20.61 -20.13
C ALA A 13 4.22 -19.96 -19.17
N VAL A 14 4.60 -18.70 -19.40
CA VAL A 14 5.46 -17.92 -18.49
C VAL A 14 4.77 -17.74 -17.14
N MET A 15 3.50 -17.35 -17.10
CA MET A 15 2.75 -17.23 -15.84
C MET A 15 2.66 -18.56 -15.10
N GLN A 16 2.35 -19.66 -15.80
CA GLN A 16 2.31 -21.00 -15.21
C GLN A 16 3.67 -21.43 -14.67
N GLY A 17 4.75 -21.15 -15.40
CA GLY A 17 6.12 -21.39 -14.96
C GLY A 17 6.44 -20.62 -13.68
N PHE A 18 6.12 -19.33 -13.65
CA PHE A 18 6.30 -18.48 -12.48
C PHE A 18 5.52 -18.99 -11.26
N VAL A 19 4.23 -19.31 -11.43
CA VAL A 19 3.40 -19.88 -10.36
C VAL A 19 4.01 -21.17 -9.80
N ARG A 20 4.49 -22.07 -10.67
CA ARG A 20 5.15 -23.30 -10.22
C ARG A 20 6.42 -23.02 -9.43
N THR A 21 7.23 -22.05 -9.85
CA THR A 21 8.43 -21.65 -9.12
C THR A 21 8.08 -21.09 -7.74
N VAL A 22 7.05 -20.25 -7.64
CA VAL A 22 6.57 -19.70 -6.36
C VAL A 22 6.05 -20.81 -5.44
N VAL A 23 5.23 -21.72 -5.96
CA VAL A 23 4.71 -22.87 -5.19
C VAL A 23 5.85 -23.76 -4.72
N TYR A 24 6.80 -24.10 -5.60
CA TYR A 24 7.98 -24.88 -5.24
C TYR A 24 8.81 -24.20 -4.15
N PHE A 25 9.03 -22.88 -4.28
CA PHE A 25 9.74 -22.10 -3.28
C PHE A 25 9.03 -22.14 -1.93
N TRP A 26 7.71 -22.00 -1.92
CA TRP A 26 6.90 -22.10 -0.70
C TRP A 26 6.97 -23.48 -0.06
N GLU A 27 6.85 -24.55 -0.85
CA GLU A 27 7.05 -25.92 -0.36
C GLU A 27 8.46 -26.13 0.21
N TRP A 28 9.48 -25.57 -0.43
CA TRP A 28 10.85 -25.66 0.05
C TRP A 28 11.04 -24.94 1.40
N LEU A 29 10.39 -23.78 1.58
CA LEU A 29 10.34 -23.09 2.88
C LEU A 29 9.65 -23.98 3.93
N SER A 30 8.57 -24.67 3.59
CA SER A 30 7.82 -25.55 4.50
C SER A 30 8.50 -26.88 4.80
N ARG A 31 9.60 -27.24 4.14
CA ARG A 31 10.40 -28.48 4.39
C ARG A 31 11.61 -28.25 5.31
N GLY A 32 11.65 -27.14 6.04
CA GLY A 32 12.73 -26.83 7.00
C GLY A 32 12.55 -27.53 8.34
N ASP A 33 13.54 -27.34 9.23
CA ASP A 33 13.40 -27.75 10.63
C ASP A 33 12.18 -27.05 11.23
N LYS A 34 11.37 -27.81 11.97
CA LYS A 34 10.21 -27.29 12.68
C LYS A 34 10.65 -26.22 13.69
N LEU A 35 9.79 -25.21 13.91
CA LEU A 35 9.96 -24.26 15.00
C LEU A 35 9.70 -24.93 16.36
N ASP A 36 9.65 -24.14 17.42
CA ASP A 36 9.33 -24.62 18.76
C ASP A 36 8.02 -25.43 18.77
N GLU A 37 7.99 -26.47 19.60
CA GLU A 37 6.90 -27.46 19.60
C GLU A 37 5.54 -26.78 19.85
N ASP A 38 5.48 -25.85 20.79
CA ASP A 38 4.29 -25.08 21.15
C ASP A 38 3.74 -24.23 19.97
N ASP A 39 4.62 -23.64 19.16
CA ASP A 39 4.23 -22.80 18.03
C ASP A 39 3.72 -23.65 16.86
N VAL A 40 4.31 -24.83 16.65
CA VAL A 40 3.88 -25.76 15.59
C VAL A 40 2.58 -26.46 15.98
N GLU A 41 2.45 -26.93 17.22
CA GLU A 41 1.23 -27.56 17.74
C GLU A 41 0.04 -26.60 17.61
N ARG A 42 0.24 -25.32 17.96
CA ARG A 42 -0.80 -24.28 17.80
C ARG A 42 -1.21 -24.10 16.34
N ALA A 43 -0.24 -24.09 15.42
CA ALA A 43 -0.50 -23.95 14.00
C ALA A 43 -1.26 -25.16 13.43
N GLU A 44 -0.87 -26.38 13.82
CA GLU A 44 -1.51 -27.63 13.44
C GLU A 44 -2.94 -27.70 14.01
N THR A 45 -3.14 -27.39 15.30
CA THR A 45 -4.46 -27.37 15.96
C THR A 45 -5.43 -26.41 15.27
N ALA A 46 -4.98 -25.19 14.94
CA ALA A 46 -5.82 -24.22 14.26
C ALA A 46 -6.26 -24.69 12.86
N LEU A 47 -5.39 -25.41 12.15
CA LEU A 47 -5.71 -26.00 10.85
C LEU A 47 -6.70 -27.16 11.00
N GLU A 48 -6.47 -28.05 11.96
CA GLU A 48 -7.36 -29.18 12.25
C GLU A 48 -8.79 -28.72 12.59
N GLU A 49 -8.94 -27.76 13.51
CA GLU A 49 -10.25 -27.20 13.88
C GLU A 49 -10.97 -26.55 12.67
N SER A 50 -10.20 -25.85 11.82
CA SER A 50 -10.71 -25.27 10.57
C SER A 50 -11.18 -26.35 9.58
N GLU A 51 -10.42 -27.43 9.42
CA GLU A 51 -10.77 -28.55 8.54
C GLU A 51 -12.03 -29.26 9.06
N ASP A 52 -12.11 -29.51 10.36
CA ASP A 52 -13.30 -30.07 11.01
C ASP A 52 -14.53 -29.17 10.84
N ALA A 53 -14.37 -27.85 10.97
CA ALA A 53 -15.44 -26.89 10.70
C ALA A 53 -15.89 -26.93 9.23
N LEU A 54 -14.94 -27.03 8.29
CA LEU A 54 -15.23 -27.15 6.86
C LEU A 54 -16.03 -28.42 6.57
N GLU A 55 -15.60 -29.57 7.09
CA GLU A 55 -16.27 -30.85 6.90
C GLU A 55 -17.68 -30.86 7.48
N ARG A 56 -17.85 -30.35 8.71
CA ARG A 56 -19.14 -30.20 9.38
C ARG A 56 -20.12 -29.36 8.54
N GLU A 57 -19.67 -28.22 8.02
CA GLU A 57 -20.51 -27.34 7.21
C GLU A 57 -20.80 -27.91 5.81
N LEU A 58 -19.84 -28.58 5.18
CA LEU A 58 -20.06 -29.28 3.90
C LEU A 58 -21.04 -30.46 4.04
N ALA A 59 -20.98 -31.21 5.14
CA ALA A 59 -21.94 -32.27 5.43
C ALA A 59 -23.37 -31.74 5.58
N ARG A 60 -23.54 -30.58 6.24
CA ARG A 60 -24.83 -29.86 6.33
C ARG A 60 -25.29 -29.37 4.95
N ALA A 61 -24.37 -28.94 4.10
CA ALA A 61 -24.62 -28.44 2.74
C ALA A 61 -25.01 -29.53 1.72
N GLY A 62 -24.72 -30.81 1.99
CA GLY A 62 -24.91 -31.93 1.07
C GLY A 62 -26.34 -32.15 0.55
N ARG A 63 -27.34 -31.49 1.14
CA ARG A 63 -28.76 -31.55 0.73
C ARG A 63 -29.13 -30.60 -0.42
N GLN A 64 -28.29 -29.63 -0.78
CA GLN A 64 -28.63 -28.59 -1.75
C GLN A 64 -28.21 -28.94 -3.20
N ARG A 65 -29.03 -28.57 -4.18
CA ARG A 65 -28.78 -28.76 -5.62
C ARG A 65 -28.58 -27.41 -6.33
N GLY A 66 -27.88 -27.43 -7.46
CA GLY A 66 -27.68 -26.23 -8.30
C GLY A 66 -26.85 -25.14 -7.63
N LEU A 67 -27.21 -23.87 -7.84
CA LEU A 67 -26.50 -22.69 -7.30
C LEU A 67 -26.43 -22.70 -5.76
N GLY A 68 -27.41 -23.27 -5.06
CA GLY A 68 -27.40 -23.41 -3.61
C GLY A 68 -26.16 -24.15 -3.10
N ARG A 69 -25.69 -25.17 -3.83
CA ARG A 69 -24.46 -25.90 -3.51
C ARG A 69 -23.22 -25.00 -3.51
N ILE A 70 -23.15 -24.05 -4.45
CA ILE A 70 -22.01 -23.11 -4.54
C ILE A 70 -22.02 -22.17 -3.34
N PHE A 71 -23.17 -21.57 -3.03
CA PHE A 71 -23.30 -20.71 -1.85
C PHE A 71 -23.05 -21.46 -0.55
N ALA A 72 -23.47 -22.72 -0.46
CA ALA A 72 -23.22 -23.55 0.70
C ALA A 72 -21.73 -23.87 0.87
N ARG A 73 -21.00 -24.19 -0.21
CA ARG A 73 -19.54 -24.35 -0.18
C ARG A 73 -18.82 -23.06 0.19
N TRP A 74 -19.26 -21.91 -0.32
CA TRP A 74 -18.70 -20.62 0.04
C TRP A 74 -18.92 -20.29 1.52
N ARG A 75 -20.12 -20.57 2.05
CA ARG A 75 -20.42 -20.41 3.48
C ARG A 75 -19.58 -21.36 4.34
N ALA A 76 -19.43 -22.62 3.93
CA ALA A 76 -18.58 -23.60 4.62
C ALA A 76 -17.11 -23.15 4.63
N SER A 77 -16.60 -22.66 3.50
CA SER A 77 -15.24 -22.10 3.41
C SER A 77 -15.06 -20.87 4.29
N ASN A 78 -16.03 -19.97 4.34
CA ASN A 78 -15.94 -18.81 5.24
C ASN A 78 -16.02 -19.23 6.71
N ALA A 79 -16.81 -20.26 7.06
CA ALA A 79 -16.88 -20.76 8.43
C ALA A 79 -15.55 -21.39 8.87
N ALA A 80 -14.90 -22.16 8.00
CA ALA A 80 -13.57 -22.72 8.24
C ALA A 80 -12.52 -21.62 8.45
N VAL A 81 -12.54 -20.59 7.59
CA VAL A 81 -11.66 -19.43 7.73
C VAL A 81 -11.92 -18.70 9.05
N GLU A 82 -13.19 -18.53 9.44
CA GLU A 82 -13.54 -17.88 10.70
C GLU A 82 -13.04 -18.68 11.91
N GLU A 83 -13.20 -20.00 11.89
CA GLU A 83 -12.70 -20.91 12.93
C GLU A 83 -11.18 -20.87 13.05
N TYR A 84 -10.47 -20.86 11.90
CA TYR A 84 -9.02 -20.71 11.87
C TYR A 84 -8.58 -19.41 12.55
N LEU A 85 -9.27 -18.31 12.28
CA LEU A 85 -8.94 -16.99 12.81
C LEU A 85 -9.20 -16.87 14.31
N ASP A 86 -10.09 -17.69 14.88
CA ASP A 86 -10.30 -17.75 16.33
C ASP A 86 -9.14 -18.39 17.07
N HIS A 87 -8.41 -19.28 16.39
CA HIS A 87 -7.21 -19.94 16.91
C HIS A 87 -5.91 -19.28 16.43
N LEU A 88 -5.99 -18.35 15.48
CA LEU A 88 -4.83 -17.63 14.94
C LEU A 88 -4.32 -16.60 15.94
N HIS A 89 -3.00 -16.63 16.18
CA HIS A 89 -2.30 -15.54 16.85
C HIS A 89 -1.63 -14.64 15.82
N LEU A 90 -2.04 -13.37 15.79
CA LEU A 90 -1.40 -12.37 14.96
C LEU A 90 -0.02 -12.02 15.54
N GLY A 91 1.05 -12.42 14.85
CA GLY A 91 2.42 -12.21 15.26
C GLY A 91 3.25 -11.42 14.26
N TRP A 92 4.55 -11.31 14.56
CA TRP A 92 5.54 -10.62 13.73
C TRP A 92 5.57 -11.15 12.29
N TYR A 93 5.44 -12.48 12.13
CA TYR A 93 5.45 -13.14 10.82
C TYR A 93 4.38 -12.59 9.88
N GLN A 94 3.13 -12.53 10.35
CA GLN A 94 2.01 -12.04 9.56
C GLN A 94 2.15 -10.54 9.27
N ILE A 95 2.61 -9.76 10.25
CA ILE A 95 2.81 -8.31 10.08
C ILE A 95 3.76 -8.01 8.93
N VAL A 96 4.93 -8.66 8.88
CA VAL A 96 5.92 -8.43 7.83
C VAL A 96 5.41 -8.86 6.47
N ILE A 97 4.75 -10.02 6.36
CA ILE A 97 4.21 -10.50 5.08
C ILE A 97 3.10 -9.57 4.59
N ILE A 98 2.20 -9.12 5.48
CA ILE A 98 1.12 -8.20 5.13
C ILE A 98 1.70 -6.85 4.69
N PHE A 99 2.73 -6.35 5.38
CA PHE A 99 3.41 -5.13 4.95
C PHE A 99 4.02 -5.30 3.56
N PHE A 100 4.79 -6.38 3.35
CA PHE A 100 5.46 -6.66 2.09
C PHE A 100 4.46 -6.78 0.93
N VAL A 101 3.46 -7.65 1.06
CA VAL A 101 2.43 -7.85 0.03
C VAL A 101 1.57 -6.61 -0.14
N GLY A 102 1.16 -5.96 0.96
CA GLY A 102 0.34 -4.75 0.94
C GLY A 102 1.04 -3.57 0.27
N SER A 103 2.36 -3.43 0.47
CA SER A 103 3.16 -2.37 -0.14
C SER A 103 3.23 -2.48 -1.67
N MET A 104 3.27 -3.70 -2.20
CA MET A 104 3.24 -3.97 -3.64
C MET A 104 1.81 -3.91 -4.20
N ALA A 105 0.86 -4.54 -3.50
CA ALA A 105 -0.52 -4.63 -3.96
C ALA A 105 -1.20 -3.27 -4.03
N GLY A 106 -0.94 -2.38 -3.07
CA GLY A 106 -1.45 -1.00 -3.10
C GLY A 106 -0.96 -0.24 -4.33
N LEU A 107 0.32 -0.37 -4.67
CA LEU A 107 0.89 0.24 -5.88
C LEU A 107 0.25 -0.29 -7.15
N LEU A 108 0.10 -1.62 -7.26
CA LEU A 108 -0.54 -2.24 -8.42
C LEU A 108 -2.00 -1.78 -8.57
N ILE A 109 -2.74 -1.67 -7.46
CA ILE A 109 -4.12 -1.19 -7.48
C ILE A 109 -4.18 0.27 -7.93
N GLU A 110 -3.29 1.13 -7.40
CA GLU A 110 -3.23 2.54 -7.78
C GLU A 110 -2.83 2.71 -9.25
N GLU A 111 -1.84 1.96 -9.74
CA GLU A 111 -1.39 2.01 -11.13
C GLU A 111 -2.51 1.58 -12.09
N VAL A 112 -3.23 0.51 -11.77
CA VAL A 112 -4.41 0.08 -12.56
C VAL A 112 -5.51 1.13 -12.53
N TRP A 113 -5.77 1.73 -11.35
CA TRP A 113 -6.77 2.79 -11.22
C TRP A 113 -6.41 4.01 -12.06
N MET A 114 -5.16 4.47 -12.02
CA MET A 114 -4.67 5.61 -12.81
C MET A 114 -4.71 5.32 -14.31
N LEU A 115 -4.33 4.11 -14.72
CA LEU A 115 -4.41 3.70 -16.11
C LEU A 115 -5.85 3.73 -16.64
N VAL A 116 -6.81 3.24 -15.85
CA VAL A 116 -8.23 3.19 -16.25
C VAL A 116 -8.90 4.57 -16.20
N SER A 117 -8.58 5.39 -15.20
CA SER A 117 -9.26 6.68 -14.96
C SER A 117 -8.64 7.84 -15.76
N ALA A 118 -7.32 7.92 -15.81
CA ALA A 118 -6.58 9.04 -16.40
C ALA A 118 -5.78 8.65 -17.67
N GLY A 119 -5.60 7.35 -17.95
CA GLY A 119 -4.76 6.89 -19.05
C GLY A 119 -3.26 7.12 -18.83
N LEU A 120 -2.87 7.40 -17.59
CA LEU A 120 -1.49 7.71 -17.19
C LEU A 120 -0.89 6.55 -16.39
N THR A 121 0.38 6.25 -16.64
CA THR A 121 1.20 5.32 -15.85
C THR A 121 2.31 6.11 -15.17
N GLU A 122 1.98 6.73 -14.04
CA GLU A 122 2.98 7.39 -13.21
C GLU A 122 3.57 6.40 -12.20
N ASN A 123 4.88 6.42 -12.05
CA ASN A 123 5.58 5.63 -11.05
C ASN A 123 5.41 6.27 -9.67
N ARG A 124 4.60 5.63 -8.81
CA ARG A 124 4.22 6.11 -7.47
C ARG A 124 4.86 5.34 -6.34
N VAL A 125 5.96 4.65 -6.64
CA VAL A 125 6.62 3.82 -5.64
C VAL A 125 7.19 4.70 -4.51
N GLY A 126 7.15 4.19 -3.28
CA GLY A 126 7.58 4.91 -2.08
C GLY A 126 9.01 4.62 -1.62
N LEU A 127 9.72 3.66 -2.24
CA LEU A 127 11.09 3.27 -1.88
C LEU A 127 12.04 3.18 -3.09
N VAL A 128 13.33 3.31 -2.81
CA VAL A 128 14.39 3.29 -3.84
C VAL A 128 14.63 1.88 -4.38
N TRP A 129 14.51 0.82 -3.57
CA TRP A 129 14.78 -0.56 -3.99
C TRP A 129 13.50 -1.39 -4.19
N GLY A 130 13.00 -1.38 -5.43
CA GLY A 130 11.89 -2.24 -5.83
C GLY A 130 10.51 -1.62 -5.59
N PRO A 131 9.42 -2.33 -5.96
CA PRO A 131 8.08 -1.78 -6.09
C PRO A 131 7.34 -1.75 -4.74
N PHE A 132 7.86 -1.01 -3.76
CA PHE A 132 7.32 -0.97 -2.40
C PHE A 132 6.84 0.43 -2.02
N SER A 133 5.60 0.52 -1.56
CA SER A 133 5.06 1.74 -0.93
C SER A 133 4.89 1.51 0.58
N PRO A 134 5.69 2.19 1.43
CA PRO A 134 5.57 2.06 2.89
C PRO A 134 4.20 2.51 3.38
N LEU A 135 3.60 3.51 2.73
CA LEU A 135 2.26 4.00 3.05
C LEU A 135 1.21 2.90 2.88
N TYR A 136 1.24 2.16 1.77
CA TYR A 136 0.31 1.08 1.50
C TYR A 136 0.57 -0.15 2.37
N GLY A 137 1.85 -0.50 2.59
CA GLY A 137 2.22 -1.58 3.50
C GLY A 137 1.74 -1.29 4.93
N LEU A 138 1.98 -0.07 5.43
CA LEU A 138 1.54 0.36 6.75
C LEU A 138 0.01 0.43 6.85
N GLY A 139 -0.67 0.94 5.81
CA GLY A 139 -2.13 0.93 5.74
C GLY A 139 -2.72 -0.47 5.83
N ALA A 140 -2.17 -1.44 5.09
CA ALA A 140 -2.59 -2.84 5.14
C ALA A 140 -2.38 -3.47 6.53
N VAL A 141 -1.23 -3.20 7.16
CA VAL A 141 -0.95 -3.68 8.53
C VAL A 141 -1.91 -3.07 9.54
N LEU A 142 -2.09 -1.73 9.53
CA LEU A 142 -2.98 -1.03 10.45
C LEU A 142 -4.42 -1.51 10.32
N LEU A 143 -4.92 -1.61 9.07
CA LEU A 143 -6.25 -2.15 8.83
C LEU A 143 -6.38 -3.60 9.28
N THR A 144 -5.34 -4.43 9.13
CA THR A 144 -5.35 -5.83 9.60
C THR A 144 -5.40 -5.90 11.11
N VAL A 145 -4.49 -5.24 11.82
CA VAL A 145 -4.43 -5.27 13.30
C VAL A 145 -5.74 -4.77 13.89
N LEU A 146 -6.25 -3.64 13.38
CA LEU A 146 -7.52 -3.09 13.80
C LEU A 146 -8.68 -4.05 13.50
N SER A 147 -8.77 -4.56 12.28
CA SER A 147 -9.85 -5.44 11.86
C SER A 147 -9.86 -6.75 12.64
N PHE A 148 -8.68 -7.29 12.95
CA PHE A 148 -8.53 -8.51 13.74
C PHE A 148 -9.07 -8.31 15.16
N PHE A 149 -8.72 -7.18 15.78
CA PHE A 149 -9.21 -6.80 17.10
C PHE A 149 -10.70 -6.46 17.13
N LEU A 150 -11.21 -5.74 16.13
CA LEU A 150 -12.63 -5.41 16.02
C LEU A 150 -13.46 -6.67 15.75
N ARG A 151 -12.94 -7.60 14.94
CA ARG A 151 -13.55 -8.91 14.69
C ARG A 151 -13.68 -9.69 16.00
N SER A 152 -12.59 -9.87 16.76
CA SER A 152 -12.61 -10.66 18.00
C SER A 152 -13.54 -10.08 19.08
N ARG A 153 -13.87 -8.78 19.00
CA ARG A 153 -14.86 -8.12 19.86
C ARG A 153 -16.28 -8.09 19.32
N GLY A 154 -16.55 -8.72 18.17
CA GLY A 154 -17.88 -8.74 17.55
C GLY A 154 -18.36 -7.36 17.08
N ALA A 155 -17.44 -6.48 16.65
CA ALA A 155 -17.78 -5.12 16.23
C ALA A 155 -18.76 -5.10 15.04
N LYS A 156 -19.74 -4.20 15.11
CA LYS A 156 -20.71 -3.96 14.03
C LYS A 156 -20.03 -3.24 12.86
N GLY A 157 -20.60 -3.38 11.67
CA GLY A 157 -20.02 -2.79 10.45
C GLY A 157 -19.78 -1.28 10.56
N TRP A 158 -20.72 -0.52 11.12
CA TRP A 158 -20.54 0.93 11.30
C TRP A 158 -19.37 1.28 12.23
N GLN A 159 -19.04 0.43 13.21
CA GLN A 159 -17.88 0.64 14.10
C GLN A 159 -16.58 0.43 13.33
N VAL A 160 -16.51 -0.63 12.54
CA VAL A 160 -15.37 -0.89 11.64
C VAL A 160 -15.18 0.28 10.68
N PHE A 161 -16.26 0.75 10.05
CA PHE A 161 -16.21 1.90 9.16
C PHE A 161 -15.61 3.15 9.83
N LEU A 162 -16.14 3.54 10.99
CA LEU A 162 -15.70 4.77 11.66
C LEU A 162 -14.25 4.67 12.15
N VAL A 163 -13.85 3.54 12.72
CA VAL A 163 -12.47 3.39 13.21
C VAL A 163 -11.49 3.31 12.04
N SER A 164 -11.84 2.62 10.95
CA SER A 164 -11.01 2.59 9.75
C SER A 164 -10.90 3.96 9.07
N ALA A 165 -11.99 4.74 9.01
CA ALA A 165 -11.96 6.11 8.50
C ALA A 165 -11.01 6.99 9.34
N LEU A 166 -11.11 6.92 10.67
CA LEU A 166 -10.25 7.66 11.58
C LEU A 166 -8.77 7.26 11.42
N VAL A 167 -8.48 5.96 11.46
CA VAL A 167 -7.10 5.45 11.36
C VAL A 167 -6.49 5.77 10.00
N GLY A 168 -7.26 5.62 8.92
CA GLY A 168 -6.83 5.99 7.56
C GLY A 168 -6.53 7.48 7.44
N GLY A 169 -7.41 8.34 7.98
CA GLY A 169 -7.19 9.78 8.01
C GLY A 169 -5.95 10.20 8.80
N VAL A 170 -5.73 9.59 9.97
CA VAL A 170 -4.53 9.82 10.78
C VAL A 170 -3.27 9.36 10.03
N LEU A 171 -3.33 8.21 9.34
CA LEU A 171 -2.23 7.73 8.53
C LEU A 171 -1.88 8.71 7.41
N GLU A 172 -2.87 9.17 6.63
CA GLU A 172 -2.65 10.16 5.56
C GLU A 172 -2.10 11.47 6.12
N GLN A 173 -2.69 11.97 7.21
CA GLN A 173 -2.24 13.17 7.88
C GLN A 173 -0.77 13.08 8.31
N LEU A 174 -0.38 11.98 8.96
CA LEU A 174 0.98 11.79 9.44
C LEU A 174 1.95 11.59 8.28
N ALA A 175 1.57 10.84 7.25
CA ALA A 175 2.42 10.58 6.10
C ALA A 175 2.70 11.87 5.31
N GLY A 176 1.65 12.63 4.99
CA GLY A 176 1.79 13.91 4.30
C GLY A 176 2.54 14.94 5.13
N TRP A 177 2.21 15.08 6.42
CA TRP A 177 2.90 16.00 7.32
C TRP A 177 4.38 15.66 7.49
N SER A 178 4.72 14.38 7.66
CA SER A 178 6.12 13.96 7.79
C SER A 178 6.90 14.25 6.51
N MET A 179 6.30 13.98 5.34
CA MET A 179 6.90 14.27 4.05
C MET A 179 7.17 15.77 3.87
N SER A 180 6.18 16.60 4.20
CA SER A 180 6.30 18.04 4.09
C SER A 180 7.29 18.65 5.10
N THR A 181 7.37 18.09 6.30
CA THR A 181 8.20 18.66 7.39
C THR A 181 9.66 18.26 7.28
N PHE A 182 9.94 16.99 6.94
CA PHE A 182 11.31 16.46 6.94
C PHE A 182 11.99 16.53 5.57
N PHE A 183 11.24 16.47 4.47
CA PHE A 183 11.82 16.37 3.12
C PHE A 183 11.46 17.56 2.23
N ASP A 184 10.78 18.56 2.78
CA ASP A 184 10.27 19.69 2.03
C ASP A 184 9.53 19.28 0.74
N ALA A 185 8.77 18.18 0.84
CA ALA A 185 8.21 17.47 -0.29
C ALA A 185 6.69 17.29 -0.17
N GLU A 186 6.01 17.20 -1.32
CA GLU A 186 4.58 16.99 -1.45
C GLU A 186 4.32 15.95 -2.54
N SER A 187 3.67 14.84 -2.16
CA SER A 187 3.27 13.77 -3.08
C SER A 187 1.78 13.87 -3.46
N TRP A 188 0.97 14.43 -2.57
CA TRP A 188 -0.43 14.78 -2.83
C TRP A 188 -0.86 15.95 -1.95
N THR A 189 -1.86 16.68 -2.43
CA THR A 189 -2.55 17.72 -1.67
C THR A 189 -4.04 17.70 -2.00
N TYR A 190 -4.86 17.95 -1.00
CA TYR A 190 -6.31 18.05 -1.11
C TYR A 190 -6.81 19.47 -0.95
N LEU A 191 -5.93 20.47 -0.78
CA LEU A 191 -6.34 21.85 -0.55
C LEU A 191 -7.23 22.41 -1.68
N HIS A 192 -7.06 21.91 -2.91
CA HIS A 192 -7.89 22.27 -4.07
C HIS A 192 -9.31 21.69 -4.02
N LEU A 193 -9.59 20.78 -3.08
CA LEU A 193 -10.90 20.16 -2.92
C LEU A 193 -11.75 20.95 -1.92
N PRO A 194 -13.04 21.17 -2.18
CA PRO A 194 -13.91 21.93 -1.27
C PRO A 194 -14.19 21.19 0.05
N ASP A 195 -13.93 19.89 0.11
CA ASP A 195 -14.18 19.02 1.27
C ASP A 195 -12.89 18.62 2.03
N HIS A 196 -11.79 19.35 1.80
CA HIS A 196 -10.57 19.15 2.58
C HIS A 196 -10.75 19.55 4.04
N ILE A 197 -10.10 18.81 4.92
CA ILE A 197 -10.02 19.07 6.36
C ILE A 197 -8.64 19.62 6.67
N THR A 198 -7.62 19.07 6.02
CA THR A 198 -6.23 19.50 6.05
C THR A 198 -5.64 19.40 4.65
N GLN A 199 -4.37 19.78 4.47
CA GLN A 199 -3.66 19.58 3.20
C GLN A 199 -3.68 18.12 2.72
N TRP A 200 -3.71 17.14 3.62
CA TRP A 200 -3.59 15.72 3.26
C TRP A 200 -4.80 14.87 3.59
N VAL A 201 -5.86 15.43 4.18
CA VAL A 201 -7.09 14.70 4.54
C VAL A 201 -8.32 15.43 4.01
N ALA A 202 -9.22 14.69 3.35
CA ALA A 202 -10.54 15.19 2.94
C ALA A 202 -11.65 14.20 3.29
N TRP A 203 -12.89 14.70 3.46
CA TRP A 203 -14.04 13.89 3.86
C TRP A 203 -14.30 12.69 2.95
N ARG A 204 -14.18 12.87 1.63
CA ARG A 204 -14.36 11.77 0.67
C ARG A 204 -13.36 10.62 0.88
N PHE A 205 -12.11 10.93 1.24
CA PHE A 205 -11.08 9.93 1.45
C PHE A 205 -11.23 9.25 2.81
N LEU A 206 -11.69 9.97 3.84
CA LEU A 206 -12.11 9.33 5.10
C LEU A 206 -13.22 8.30 4.87
N ALA A 207 -14.22 8.64 4.05
CA ALA A 207 -15.27 7.70 3.69
C ALA A 207 -14.72 6.51 2.88
N ALA A 208 -13.78 6.75 1.97
CA ALA A 208 -13.09 5.70 1.22
C ALA A 208 -12.32 4.74 2.15
N TRP A 209 -11.59 5.27 3.13
CA TRP A 209 -10.90 4.48 4.17
C TRP A 209 -11.87 3.68 5.04
N GLY A 210 -13.03 4.24 5.38
CA GLY A 210 -14.07 3.51 6.10
C GLY A 210 -14.65 2.35 5.30
N LEU A 211 -14.93 2.55 4.00
CA LEU A 211 -15.40 1.49 3.10
C LEU A 211 -14.31 0.44 2.86
N LEU A 212 -13.07 0.87 2.64
CA LEU A 212 -11.92 0.00 2.47
C LEU A 212 -11.73 -0.86 3.71
N GLY A 213 -11.79 -0.28 4.91
CA GLY A 213 -11.68 -1.01 6.17
C GLY A 213 -12.81 -2.01 6.40
N LEU A 214 -14.04 -1.69 5.99
CA LEU A 214 -15.16 -2.64 5.99
C LEU A 214 -14.88 -3.85 5.09
N VAL A 215 -14.48 -3.61 3.84
CA VAL A 215 -14.13 -4.66 2.88
C VAL A 215 -12.93 -5.45 3.39
N TRP A 216 -11.93 -4.78 3.95
CA TRP A 216 -10.75 -5.39 4.52
C TRP A 216 -11.11 -6.35 5.65
N CYS A 217 -11.86 -5.88 6.64
CA CYS A 217 -12.27 -6.65 7.81
C CYS A 217 -13.10 -7.89 7.44
N ARG A 218 -14.00 -7.78 6.45
CA ARG A 218 -14.99 -8.83 6.15
C ARG A 218 -14.63 -9.76 4.99
N ALA A 219 -13.73 -9.34 4.11
CA ALA A 219 -13.45 -10.09 2.89
C ALA A 219 -11.96 -10.34 2.66
N VAL A 220 -11.11 -9.33 2.87
CA VAL A 220 -9.68 -9.42 2.52
C VAL A 220 -8.88 -10.06 3.64
N MET A 221 -8.88 -9.44 4.82
CA MET A 221 -8.11 -9.89 5.99
C MET A 221 -8.36 -11.36 6.34
N PRO A 222 -9.60 -11.87 6.43
CA PRO A 222 -9.83 -13.26 6.83
C PRO A 222 -9.13 -14.26 5.90
N ARG A 223 -9.27 -14.04 4.58
CA ARG A 223 -8.66 -14.92 3.57
C ARG A 223 -7.15 -14.75 3.50
N LEU A 224 -6.66 -13.52 3.63
CA LEU A 224 -5.25 -13.22 3.60
C LEU A 224 -4.53 -13.90 4.77
N LEU A 225 -5.07 -13.77 5.99
CA LEU A 225 -4.50 -14.41 7.17
C LEU A 225 -4.58 -15.94 7.12
N TYR A 226 -5.67 -16.51 6.58
CA TYR A 226 -5.77 -17.95 6.35
C TYR A 226 -4.72 -18.46 5.34
N GLN A 227 -4.44 -17.70 4.28
CA GLN A 227 -3.43 -18.06 3.29
C GLN A 227 -1.99 -17.90 3.79
N ILE A 228 -1.73 -16.88 4.59
CA ILE A 228 -0.42 -16.66 5.22
C ILE A 228 -0.16 -17.73 6.28
N GLY A 229 -1.17 -18.03 7.09
CA GLY A 229 -1.10 -19.00 8.16
C GLY A 229 -0.15 -18.60 9.30
N MET A 230 0.27 -19.61 10.06
CA MET A 230 1.29 -19.49 11.11
C MET A 230 2.59 -20.16 10.63
N PRO A 231 3.76 -19.59 10.98
CA PRO A 231 5.03 -20.18 10.59
C PRO A 231 5.23 -21.51 11.32
N THR A 232 5.53 -22.58 10.59
CA THR A 232 5.81 -23.90 11.17
C THR A 232 7.27 -24.29 11.06
N THR A 233 8.04 -23.61 10.21
CA THR A 233 9.46 -23.94 9.97
C THR A 233 10.39 -22.76 10.17
N ARG A 234 11.63 -23.09 10.55
CA ARG A 234 12.71 -22.12 10.70
C ARG A 234 13.04 -21.38 9.41
N ARG A 235 12.90 -22.04 8.25
CA ARG A 235 13.15 -21.41 6.94
C ARG A 235 12.16 -20.29 6.66
N GLN A 236 10.88 -20.49 6.98
CA GLN A 236 9.86 -19.43 6.86
C GLN A 236 10.21 -18.23 7.74
N ALA A 237 10.57 -18.48 9.01
CA ALA A 237 10.95 -17.42 9.94
C ALA A 237 12.20 -16.64 9.49
N VAL A 238 13.24 -17.34 9.01
CA VAL A 238 14.46 -16.72 8.48
C VAL A 238 14.15 -15.91 7.23
N PHE A 239 13.37 -16.46 6.30
CA PHE A 239 12.99 -15.75 5.08
C PHE A 239 12.27 -14.44 5.39
N VAL A 240 11.24 -14.48 6.24
CA VAL A 240 10.50 -13.27 6.63
C VAL A 240 11.38 -12.27 7.38
N THR A 241 12.31 -12.75 8.22
CA THR A 241 13.29 -11.88 8.87
C THR A 241 14.21 -11.18 7.87
N LEU A 242 14.68 -11.88 6.84
CA LEU A 242 15.50 -11.29 5.78
C LEU A 242 14.71 -10.26 4.96
N VAL A 243 13.44 -10.55 4.65
CA VAL A 243 12.54 -9.59 3.99
C VAL A 243 12.36 -8.33 4.84
N ALA A 244 12.16 -8.48 6.16
CA ALA A 244 12.05 -7.35 7.06
C ALA A 244 13.34 -6.51 7.10
N ILE A 245 14.51 -7.15 7.20
CA ILE A 245 15.82 -6.46 7.18
C ILE A 245 15.98 -5.70 5.86
N TYR A 246 15.64 -6.32 4.73
CA TYR A 246 15.71 -5.68 3.42
C TYR A 246 14.83 -4.43 3.34
N LEU A 247 13.57 -4.53 3.78
CA LEU A 247 12.63 -3.40 3.77
C LEU A 247 13.10 -2.27 4.69
N VAL A 248 13.63 -2.58 5.87
CA VAL A 248 14.19 -1.58 6.79
C VAL A 248 15.40 -0.89 6.15
N ALA A 249 16.28 -1.64 5.51
CA ALA A 249 17.43 -1.09 4.81
C ALA A 249 17.01 -0.18 3.64
N ASP A 250 15.98 -0.56 2.88
CA ASP A 250 15.44 0.22 1.78
C ASP A 250 14.77 1.52 2.26
N VAL A 251 13.99 1.45 3.34
CA VAL A 251 13.45 2.66 4.00
C VAL A 251 14.60 3.57 4.44
N ALA A 252 15.60 3.05 5.14
CA ALA A 252 16.74 3.84 5.60
C ALA A 252 17.49 4.51 4.43
N MET A 253 17.78 3.76 3.37
CA MET A 253 18.44 4.31 2.18
C MET A 253 17.57 5.32 1.45
N THR A 254 16.25 5.12 1.39
CA THR A 254 15.32 6.09 0.80
C THR A 254 15.36 7.41 1.57
N LEU A 255 15.36 7.37 2.91
CA LEU A 255 15.47 8.58 3.74
C LEU A 255 16.80 9.30 3.49
N VAL A 256 17.92 8.57 3.43
CA VAL A 256 19.24 9.14 3.09
C VAL A 256 19.23 9.78 1.70
N CYS A 257 18.58 9.15 0.71
CA CYS A 257 18.51 9.71 -0.64
C CYS A 257 17.70 11.01 -0.69
N PHE A 258 16.61 11.10 0.07
CA PHE A 258 15.84 12.34 0.16
C PHE A 258 16.58 13.44 0.91
N ASP A 259 17.24 13.12 2.02
CA ASP A 259 18.07 14.06 2.79
C ASP A 259 19.19 14.64 1.92
N ARG A 260 19.94 13.77 1.23
CA ARG A 260 20.97 14.18 0.26
C ARG A 260 20.41 15.04 -0.86
N LYS A 261 19.21 14.74 -1.35
CA LYS A 261 18.58 15.57 -2.37
C LYS A 261 18.30 16.98 -1.83
N THR A 262 17.75 17.09 -0.63
CA THR A 262 17.47 18.38 0.01
C THR A 262 18.76 19.19 0.19
N GLU A 263 19.84 18.56 0.64
CA GLU A 263 21.16 19.20 0.79
C GLU A 263 21.75 19.65 -0.57
N ARG A 264 21.59 18.84 -1.63
CA ARG A 264 21.99 19.25 -2.99
C ARG A 264 21.19 20.45 -3.50
N ASP A 265 19.88 20.46 -3.27
CA ASP A 265 19.02 21.59 -3.64
C ASP A 265 19.43 22.88 -2.89
N ALA A 266 19.93 22.75 -1.65
CA ALA A 266 20.51 23.84 -0.87
C ALA A 266 21.95 24.23 -1.26
N GLY A 267 22.59 23.48 -2.17
CA GLY A 267 23.96 23.71 -2.62
C GLY A 267 25.04 23.18 -1.67
N GLU A 268 24.69 22.28 -0.74
CA GLU A 268 25.61 21.71 0.23
C GLU A 268 26.35 20.47 -0.33
N PRO A 269 27.70 20.48 -0.37
CA PRO A 269 28.48 19.35 -0.88
C PRO A 269 28.48 18.17 0.10
N PRO A 270 28.68 16.92 -0.37
CA PRO A 270 28.72 15.74 0.49
C PRO A 270 29.88 15.84 1.51
N ALA A 271 29.59 15.54 2.77
CA ALA A 271 30.53 15.64 3.88
C ALA A 271 31.47 14.42 3.99
N ASN A 272 31.06 13.27 3.44
CA ASN A 272 31.82 12.02 3.54
C ASN A 272 31.71 11.14 2.28
N ALA A 273 32.51 10.08 2.23
CA ALA A 273 32.57 9.17 1.08
C ALA A 273 31.25 8.41 0.83
N PHE A 274 30.45 8.18 1.87
CA PHE A 274 29.16 7.51 1.72
C PHE A 274 28.15 8.44 1.05
N GLU A 275 28.05 9.69 1.48
CA GLU A 275 27.19 10.70 0.85
C GLU A 275 27.62 10.97 -0.59
N GLN A 276 28.93 11.03 -0.87
CA GLN A 276 29.44 11.14 -2.24
C GLN A 276 29.02 9.94 -3.10
N TRP A 277 29.04 8.74 -2.54
CA TRP A 277 28.53 7.54 -3.22
C TRP A 277 27.02 7.62 -3.44
N VAL A 278 26.24 8.13 -2.47
CA VAL A 278 24.80 8.34 -2.63
C VAL A 278 24.52 9.33 -3.76
N ASP A 279 25.18 10.49 -3.77
CA ASP A 279 25.02 11.50 -4.83
C ASP A 279 25.35 10.96 -6.22
N THR A 280 26.33 10.04 -6.30
CA THR A 280 26.74 9.44 -7.58
C THR A 280 25.74 8.39 -8.08
N ASN A 281 25.12 7.62 -7.18
CA ASN A 281 24.24 6.48 -7.55
C ASN A 281 22.75 6.84 -7.52
N TYR A 282 22.36 7.84 -6.74
CA TYR A 282 20.98 8.32 -6.55
C TYR A 282 20.90 9.81 -6.89
N SER A 283 21.23 10.11 -8.16
CA SER A 283 21.18 11.46 -8.72
C SER A 283 19.76 12.04 -8.72
N ASP A 284 19.64 13.34 -8.97
CA ASP A 284 18.32 14.00 -9.06
C ASP A 284 17.49 13.46 -10.23
N GLU A 285 18.13 13.00 -11.30
CA GLU A 285 17.48 12.30 -12.42
C GLU A 285 16.91 10.95 -11.96
N PHE A 286 17.67 10.19 -11.15
CA PHE A 286 17.17 8.96 -10.56
C PHE A 286 15.95 9.24 -9.67
N ILE A 287 16.04 10.19 -8.75
CA ILE A 287 14.95 10.50 -7.82
C ILE A 287 13.69 10.98 -8.57
N SER A 288 13.84 11.90 -9.54
CA SER A 288 12.70 12.41 -10.31
C SER A 288 12.05 11.35 -11.22
N SER A 289 12.83 10.45 -11.82
CA SER A 289 12.29 9.34 -12.61
C SER A 289 11.65 8.25 -11.75
N ARG A 290 12.15 8.06 -10.52
CA ARG A 290 11.67 7.06 -9.57
C ARG A 290 10.39 7.48 -8.86
N PHE A 291 10.31 8.75 -8.45
CA PHE A 291 9.24 9.36 -7.66
C PHE A 291 8.54 10.44 -8.48
N GLN A 292 7.84 10.03 -9.54
CA GLN A 292 7.32 10.96 -10.56
C GLN A 292 6.23 11.90 -10.05
N ASN A 293 5.53 11.49 -8.97
CA ASN A 293 4.47 12.26 -8.32
C ASN A 293 4.98 13.19 -7.21
N LEU A 294 6.28 13.24 -6.95
CA LEU A 294 6.85 14.02 -5.85
C LEU A 294 7.25 15.43 -6.30
N LYS A 295 6.62 16.45 -5.71
CA LYS A 295 7.03 17.85 -5.79
C LYS A 295 7.96 18.18 -4.62
N ILE A 296 9.05 18.89 -4.85
CA ILE A 296 10.04 19.26 -3.81
C ILE A 296 10.32 20.76 -3.90
N GLY A 297 10.49 21.40 -2.74
CA GLY A 297 10.85 22.81 -2.64
C GLY A 297 9.79 23.73 -3.23
N ASP A 298 10.23 24.65 -4.10
CA ASP A 298 9.39 25.66 -4.75
C ASP A 298 8.28 25.12 -5.66
N LYS A 299 8.34 23.83 -6.01
CA LYS A 299 7.31 23.19 -6.85
C LYS A 299 6.06 22.78 -6.08
N ARG A 300 6.08 22.83 -4.75
CA ARG A 300 4.92 22.50 -3.89
C ARG A 300 3.89 23.61 -3.92
N ASP A 301 2.65 23.25 -3.60
CA ASP A 301 1.60 24.24 -3.48
C ASP A 301 1.85 25.08 -2.21
N LYS A 302 1.99 26.41 -2.37
CA LYS A 302 2.28 27.33 -1.26
C LYS A 302 1.03 27.51 -0.40
N VAL A 303 1.22 27.52 0.92
CA VAL A 303 0.15 27.70 1.90
C VAL A 303 0.38 28.92 2.78
N ASP A 304 -0.70 29.60 3.16
CA ASP A 304 -0.68 30.70 4.12
C ASP A 304 -0.53 30.19 5.57
N GLU A 305 -0.43 31.13 6.53
CA GLU A 305 -0.34 30.83 7.97
C GLU A 305 -1.55 30.06 8.53
N ASN A 306 -2.66 30.02 7.80
CA ASN A 306 -3.89 29.33 8.15
C ASN A 306 -4.06 27.99 7.39
N GLY A 307 -3.09 27.62 6.54
CA GLY A 307 -3.10 26.39 5.76
C GLY A 307 -3.92 26.44 4.46
N ASN A 308 -4.32 27.62 3.99
CA ASN A 308 -5.01 27.78 2.70
C ASN A 308 -4.01 27.96 1.55
N ILE A 309 -4.34 27.49 0.35
CA ILE A 309 -3.48 27.70 -0.84
C ILE A 309 -3.33 29.20 -1.13
N ILE A 310 -2.09 29.62 -1.31
CA ILE A 310 -1.74 30.89 -1.93
C ILE A 310 -1.77 30.66 -3.44
N LEU A 311 -2.85 31.07 -4.09
CA LEU A 311 -2.90 31.10 -5.54
C LEU A 311 -1.98 32.24 -5.99
N GLU A 312 -0.83 31.91 -6.58
CA GLU A 312 -0.08 32.91 -7.34
C GLU A 312 -0.94 33.28 -8.55
N GLU A 313 -1.52 34.49 -8.50
CA GLU A 313 -2.13 35.13 -9.67
C GLU A 313 -1.12 35.09 -10.81
N THR A 314 -1.36 34.21 -11.76
CA THR A 314 -0.47 34.01 -12.89
C THR A 314 -0.60 35.24 -13.78
N ALA A 315 0.37 36.15 -13.71
CA ALA A 315 0.89 36.98 -14.79
C ALA A 315 -0.02 37.15 -16.03
N ALA A 316 -1.19 37.78 -15.87
CA ALA A 316 -2.11 38.11 -16.96
C ALA A 316 -2.47 39.60 -17.04
N GLU A 317 -1.87 40.47 -16.22
CA GLU A 317 -2.06 41.93 -16.27
C GLU A 317 -0.79 42.71 -16.69
N ALA A 318 0.27 42.04 -17.14
CA ALA A 318 1.51 42.71 -17.58
C ALA A 318 1.65 42.88 -19.10
N GLU A 319 0.62 42.58 -19.90
CA GLU A 319 0.55 42.95 -21.31
C GLU A 319 -0.82 43.56 -21.65
N GLU A 320 -1.14 44.72 -21.07
CA GLU A 320 -1.96 45.68 -21.81
C GLU A 320 -1.05 46.38 -22.84
N PRO A 321 -1.29 46.26 -24.15
CA PRO A 321 -0.66 47.17 -25.09
C PRO A 321 -1.25 48.55 -24.81
N ALA A 322 -0.38 49.48 -24.42
CA ALA A 322 -0.71 50.89 -24.24
C ALA A 322 -1.67 51.36 -25.35
N GLY A 323 -2.90 51.65 -24.94
CA GLY A 323 -3.95 52.17 -25.79
C GLY A 323 -3.45 53.38 -26.56
N GLY A 324 -3.73 53.39 -27.86
CA GLY A 324 -3.53 54.56 -28.68
C GLY A 324 -4.41 55.70 -28.20
N GLU A 325 -3.79 56.84 -27.91
CA GLU A 325 -4.48 58.13 -27.89
C GLU A 325 -4.11 58.89 -29.16
N SER A 326 -5.10 58.99 -30.05
CA SER A 326 -5.21 60.03 -31.06
C SER A 326 -6.06 61.17 -30.50
N GLU A 327 -5.51 62.38 -30.41
CA GLU A 327 -6.16 63.71 -30.47
C GLU A 327 -5.10 64.76 -30.07
N GLY A 328 -4.86 65.93 -30.67
CA GLY A 328 -5.43 66.65 -31.80
C GLY A 328 -4.82 68.08 -31.85
N VAL A 329 -4.42 68.52 -33.05
CA VAL A 329 -4.69 69.85 -33.65
C VAL A 329 -4.07 71.17 -33.09
N ARG A 330 -3.13 71.73 -33.91
CA ARG A 330 -2.90 73.15 -34.34
C ARG A 330 -2.23 74.20 -33.41
N PRO A 331 -1.63 75.29 -33.95
CA PRO A 331 -1.70 75.86 -35.31
C PRO A 331 -0.61 75.45 -36.29
#